data_AF-A0A7Y1MIQ3-F1
#
_entry.id   AF-A0A7Y1MIQ3-F1
#
_cell.length_a   1.000
_cell.length_b   1.000
_cell.length_c   1.000
_cell.angle_alpha   90.00
_cell.angle_beta   90.00
_cell.angle_gamma   90.00
#
_symmetry.space_group_name_H-M   'P 1'
#
loop_
_entity.id
_entity.type
_entity.pdbx_description
1 polymer ?
#
loop_
_entity_poly.entity_id
_entity_poly.type
_entity_poly.pdbx_seq_one_letter_code
_entity_poly.pdbx_strand_id
1 'polypeptide(L)' 'MNTPTKKLRLGPLPKTETVKLTFACPASLKADLEHYAALHAQTYGEAVDIVTLIPHMLEAFMAGDRGFKRRNCR' A
#
# COMPACT_ATOMS: atom_id res chain seq x y z
N MET A 1 -42.48 2.65 30.86
CA MET A 1 -41.88 2.93 29.54
C MET A 1 -40.43 3.36 29.76
N ASN A 2 -39.45 2.55 29.34
CA ASN A 2 -38.13 3.05 28.92
C ASN A 2 -37.41 1.97 28.11
N THR A 3 -37.08 2.27 26.87
CA THR A 3 -36.59 1.35 25.82
C THR A 3 -35.11 0.97 26.03
N PRO A 4 -34.68 -0.27 25.75
CA PRO A 4 -33.26 -0.61 25.73
C PRO A 4 -32.63 -0.02 24.48
N THR A 5 -31.68 0.91 24.66
CA THR A 5 -30.87 1.46 23.57
C THR A 5 -30.09 0.32 22.92
N LYS A 6 -30.42 0.03 21.67
CA LYS A 6 -29.73 -0.93 20.79
C LYS A 6 -28.22 -0.64 20.84
N LYS A 7 -27.45 -1.53 21.47
CA LYS A 7 -25.99 -1.59 21.29
C LYS A 7 -25.73 -1.73 19.80
N LEU A 8 -25.13 -0.70 19.19
CA LEU A 8 -24.65 -0.77 17.81
C LEU A 8 -23.69 -1.98 17.72
N ARG A 9 -24.00 -2.93 16.82
CA ARG A 9 -23.22 -4.16 16.61
C ARG A 9 -21.89 -3.90 15.89
N LEU A 10 -21.59 -2.66 15.54
CA LEU A 10 -20.25 -2.23 15.16
C LEU A 10 -19.51 -1.83 16.44
N GLY A 11 -18.55 -2.66 16.85
CA GLY A 11 -17.48 -2.21 17.72
C GLY A 11 -16.73 -1.03 17.09
N PRO A 12 -15.88 -0.31 17.84
CA PRO A 12 -15.11 0.80 17.30
C PRO A 12 -14.42 0.36 16.02
N LEU A 13 -14.71 1.06 14.92
CA LEU A 13 -14.14 0.79 13.61
C LEU A 13 -12.61 0.76 13.75
N PRO A 14 -11.92 -0.21 13.11
CA PRO A 14 -10.46 -0.24 13.12
C PRO A 14 -9.95 1.10 12.65
N LYS A 15 -9.06 1.71 13.42
CA LYS A 15 -8.38 2.94 13.00
C LYS A 15 -7.50 2.56 11.82
N THR A 16 -7.96 2.87 10.61
CA THR A 16 -7.12 2.79 9.42
C THR A 16 -6.10 3.92 9.56
N GLU A 17 -4.95 3.62 10.17
CA GLU A 17 -3.84 4.56 10.28
C GLU A 17 -3.17 4.65 8.91
N THR A 18 -3.65 5.60 8.10
CA THR A 18 -3.00 5.94 6.83
C THR A 18 -1.76 6.76 7.12
N VAL A 19 -0.58 6.12 7.04
CA VAL A 19 0.71 6.81 7.18
C VAL A 19 1.10 7.41 5.83
N LYS A 20 1.16 8.75 5.76
CA LYS A 20 1.72 9.44 4.59
C LYS A 20 3.24 9.48 4.71
N LEU A 21 3.93 8.82 3.78
CA LEU A 21 5.38 8.83 3.71
C LEU A 21 5.84 9.77 2.58
N THR A 22 6.68 10.75 2.90
CA THR A 22 7.36 11.58 1.89
C THR A 22 8.70 10.96 1.55
N PHE A 23 8.89 10.56 0.29
CA PHE A 23 10.13 9.92 -0.18
C PHE A 23 10.93 10.87 -1.07
N ALA A 24 12.19 11.11 -0.72
CA ALA A 24 13.13 11.78 -1.60
C ALA A 24 13.76 10.72 -2.52
N CYS A 25 13.37 10.72 -3.80
CA CYS A 25 13.92 9.82 -4.80
C CYS A 25 14.95 10.55 -5.69
N PRO A 26 16.00 9.86 -6.16
CA PRO A 26 16.80 10.35 -7.27
C PRO A 26 15.94 10.52 -8.53
N ALA A 27 16.25 11.51 -9.37
CA ALA A 27 15.51 11.75 -10.60
C ALA A 27 15.52 10.56 -11.57
N SER A 28 16.60 9.76 -11.57
CA SER A 28 16.68 8.52 -12.35
C SER A 28 15.62 7.51 -11.92
N LEU A 29 15.46 7.29 -10.61
CA LEU A 29 14.48 6.34 -10.09
C LEU A 29 13.04 6.79 -10.41
N LYS A 30 12.76 8.10 -10.36
CA LYS A 30 11.45 8.62 -10.80
C LYS A 30 11.18 8.30 -12.27
N ALA A 31 12.17 8.51 -13.14
CA ALA A 31 12.03 8.23 -14.57
C ALA A 31 11.81 6.73 -14.84
N ASP A 32 12.52 5.85 -14.14
CA ASP A 32 12.34 4.40 -14.24
C ASP A 32 10.93 3.98 -13.79
N LEU A 33 10.41 4.58 -12.72
CA LEU A 33 9.05 4.34 -12.23
C LEU A 33 7.98 4.85 -13.21
N GLU A 34 8.18 6.03 -13.82
CA GLU A 34 7.31 6.55 -14.88
C GLU A 34 7.28 5.61 -16.09
N HIS A 35 8.44 5.11 -16.50
CA HIS A 35 8.53 4.16 -17.61
C HIS A 35 7.84 2.83 -17.29
N TYR A 36 8.04 2.31 -16.07
CA TYR A 36 7.39 1.09 -15.62
C TYR A 36 5.86 1.26 -15.54
N ALA A 37 5.36 2.39 -15.04
CA ALA A 37 3.93 2.69 -15.02
C ALA A 37 3.35 2.74 -16.44
N ALA A 38 4.06 3.33 -17.41
CA ALA A 38 3.66 3.33 -18.81
C ALA A 38 3.62 1.92 -19.42
N LEU A 39 4.59 1.06 -19.11
CA LEU A 39 4.58 -0.35 -19.54
C LEU A 39 3.44 -1.15 -18.90
N HIS A 40 3.17 -0.91 -17.62
CA HIS A 40 2.06 -1.54 -16.90
C HIS A 40 0.71 -1.14 -17.53
N ALA A 41 0.53 0.15 -17.84
CA ALA A 41 -0.66 0.65 -18.52
C ALA A 41 -0.84 0.06 -19.92
N GLN A 42 0.26 -0.15 -20.66
CA GLN A 42 0.21 -0.83 -21.97
C GLN A 42 -0.16 -2.32 -21.84
N THR A 43 0.26 -2.98 -20.76
CA THR A 43 0.04 -4.42 -20.56
C THR A 43 -1.36 -4.72 -20.03
N TYR A 44 -1.84 -3.94 -19.07
CA TYR A 44 -3.12 -4.18 -18.38
C TYR A 44 -4.25 -3.23 -18.84
N GLY A 45 -3.94 -2.24 -19.69
CA GLY A 45 -4.91 -1.28 -20.21
C GLY A 45 -5.36 -0.22 -19.20
N GLU A 46 -4.84 -0.24 -17.98
CA GLU A 46 -5.20 0.69 -16.91
C GLU A 46 -4.01 1.57 -16.53
N ALA A 47 -4.21 2.89 -16.63
CA ALA A 47 -3.22 3.87 -16.21
C ALA A 47 -3.11 3.87 -14.68
N VAL A 48 -2.03 3.29 -14.18
CA VAL A 48 -1.74 3.24 -12.74
C VAL A 48 -0.82 4.41 -12.39
N ASP A 49 -1.19 5.19 -11.38
CA ASP A 49 -0.34 6.24 -10.83
C ASP A 49 0.85 5.63 -10.07
N ILE A 50 2.01 6.26 -10.17
CA ILE A 50 3.22 5.84 -9.48
C ILE A 50 3.01 5.86 -7.96
N VAL A 51 2.20 6.80 -7.46
CA VAL A 51 1.89 6.93 -6.04
C VAL A 51 1.12 5.71 -5.51
N THR A 52 0.30 5.07 -6.34
CA THR A 52 -0.40 3.83 -5.96
C THR A 52 0.44 2.59 -6.25
N LEU A 53 1.28 2.64 -7.28
CA LEU A 53 2.15 1.53 -7.67
C LEU A 53 3.30 1.31 -6.67
N ILE A 54 3.93 2.37 -6.15
CA ILE A 54 5.08 2.26 -5.23
C ILE A 54 4.74 1.40 -3.99
N PRO A 55 3.63 1.65 -3.25
CA PRO A 55 3.25 0.79 -2.13
C PRO A 55 3.10 -0.68 -2.51
N HIS A 56 2.45 -0.98 -3.65
CA HIS A 56 2.28 -2.37 -4.11
C HIS A 56 3.61 -3.04 -4.47
N MET A 57 4.52 -2.31 -5.12
CA MET A 57 5.86 -2.82 -5.43
C MET A 57 6.67 -3.09 -4.16
N LEU A 58 6.59 -2.20 -3.17
CA LEU A 58 7.27 -2.36 -1.88
C LEU A 58 6.70 -3.54 -1.08
N GLU A 59 5.37 -3.69 -1.07
CA GLU A 59 4.71 -4.82 -0.42
C GLU A 59 5.12 -6.15 -1.07
N ALA A 60 5.09 -6.23 -2.40
CA ALA A 60 5.54 -7.41 -3.13
C ALA A 60 7.02 -7.72 -2.87
N PHE A 61 7.86 -6.69 -2.81
CA PHE A 61 9.27 -6.81 -2.48
C PHE A 61 9.48 -7.36 -1.05
N MET A 62 8.81 -6.78 -0.05
CA MET A 62 8.87 -7.25 1.34
C MET A 62 8.31 -8.67 1.50
N ALA A 63 7.24 -9.01 0.77
CA ALA A 63 6.67 -10.36 0.76
C ALA A 63 7.61 -11.38 0.11
N GLY A 64 8.38 -10.98 -0.91
CA GLY A 64 9.36 -11.81 -1.60
C GLY A 64 10.69 -11.98 -0.85
N ASP A 65 11.05 -11.04 0.03
CA ASP A 65 12.31 -11.07 0.78
C ASP A 65 12.28 -12.14 1.89
N ARG A 66 12.81 -13.32 1.56
CA ARG A 66 12.97 -14.45 2.49
C ARG A 66 13.99 -14.15 3.61
N GLY A 67 14.98 -13.29 3.34
CA GLY A 67 15.97 -12.85 4.32
C GLY A 67 15.34 -11.94 5.38
N PHE A 68 14.42 -11.08 4.96
CA PHE A 68 13.58 -10.28 5.86
C PHE A 68 12.65 -11.17 6.70
N LYS A 69 11.92 -12.11 6.08
CA LYS A 69 11.04 -13.04 6.79
C LYS A 69 11.77 -13.92 7.81
N ARG A 70 13.00 -14.36 7.52
CA ARG A 70 13.82 -15.15 8.45
C ARG A 70 14.27 -14.38 9.70
N ARG A 71 14.35 -13.04 9.63
CA ARG A 71 14.77 -12.19 10.76
C ARG A 71 13.65 -11.85 11.74
N ASN A 72 12.38 -11.95 11.33
CA ASN A 72 11.22 -11.74 12.21
C ASN A 72 10.83 -13.00 13.02
N CYS A 73 11.60 -14.08 12.96
CA CYS A 73 11.57 -15.14 13.97
C CYS A 73 12.54 -14.80 15.11
N ARG A 74 12.18 -13.85 15.97
CA ARG A 74 12.63 -13.77 17.37
C ARG A 74 11.50 -13.24 18.23
#